data_AF-D5VHV5-F1
#
_entry.id   AF-D5VHV5-F1
#
_cell.length_a   1.000
_cell.length_b   1.000
_cell.length_c   1.000
_cell.angle_alpha   90.00
_cell.angle_beta   90.00
_cell.angle_gamma   90.00
#
_symmetry.space_group_name_H-M   'P 1'
#
loop_
_entity.id
_entity.type
_entity.pdbx_description
1 polymer ?
#
loop_
_entity_poly.entity_id
_entity_poly.type
_entity_poly.pdbx_seq_one_letter_code
_entity_poly.pdbx_strand_id
1 'polypeptide(L)'
;MTDTIVTPRAEEDKLLPAVVYGLYLLGFTNGLTFIVGLIVAYVSRDAAGPINESHFTFAIRSFWLSIAGFLLGLAMFLIGIPLSLVLIGIPMLMLGGVIMGGISLWFIARCIAGIYYLSRGEAYPRPQSWLI
;
A
#
# COMPACT_ATOMS: atom_id res chain seq x y z
N MET A 1 -3.14 28.91 -40.97
CA MET A 1 -3.14 27.59 -40.31
C MET A 1 -2.34 27.76 -39.04
N THR A 2 -3.03 27.85 -37.90
CA THR A 2 -2.37 27.90 -36.60
C THR A 2 -2.10 26.46 -36.21
N ASP A 3 -0.85 26.02 -36.31
CA ASP A 3 -0.44 24.73 -35.77
C ASP A 3 -0.64 24.80 -34.27
N THR A 4 -1.75 24.25 -33.78
CA THR A 4 -1.94 23.96 -32.38
C THR A 4 -0.86 22.96 -32.02
N ILE A 5 0.20 23.45 -31.39
CA ILE A 5 1.21 22.61 -30.76
C ILE A 5 0.44 21.84 -29.69
N VAL A 6 0.00 20.63 -30.02
CA VAL A 6 -0.43 19.66 -29.03
C VAL A 6 0.86 19.35 -28.29
N THR A 7 1.16 20.11 -27.23
CA THR A 7 2.18 19.71 -26.27
C THR A 7 1.79 18.30 -25.86
N PRO A 8 2.57 17.26 -26.21
CA PRO A 8 2.31 15.94 -25.67
C PRO A 8 2.27 16.16 -24.16
N ARG A 9 1.14 15.80 -23.54
CA ARG A 9 0.98 15.92 -22.09
C ARG A 9 2.25 15.37 -21.48
N ALA A 10 3.05 16.21 -20.84
CA ALA A 10 4.37 15.82 -20.35
C ALA A 10 4.19 14.51 -19.58
N GLU A 11 4.88 13.46 -20.03
CA GLU A 11 4.77 12.15 -19.41
C GLU A 11 5.04 12.33 -17.91
N GLU A 12 4.09 11.94 -17.08
CA GLU A 12 4.21 12.14 -15.63
C GLU A 12 5.41 11.31 -15.13
N ASP A 13 6.32 11.95 -14.38
CA ASP A 13 7.50 11.27 -13.87
C ASP A 13 7.10 10.13 -12.92
N LYS A 14 7.58 8.92 -13.22
CA LYS A 14 7.25 7.69 -12.50
C LYS A 14 8.13 7.49 -11.26
N LEU A 15 9.19 8.29 -11.08
CA LEU A 15 10.17 8.09 -10.02
C LEU A 15 9.55 8.18 -8.62
N LEU A 16 8.78 9.22 -8.31
CA LEU A 16 8.22 9.39 -6.97
C LEU A 16 7.23 8.29 -6.57
N PRO A 17 6.22 7.91 -7.39
CA PRO A 17 5.37 6.77 -7.07
C PRO A 17 6.15 5.45 -6.97
N ALA A 18 7.16 5.22 -7.81
CA ALA A 18 8.01 4.03 -7.73
C ALA A 18 8.81 3.99 -6.41
N VAL A 19 9.35 5.12 -5.97
CA VAL A 19 10.02 5.26 -4.68
C VAL A 19 9.07 4.95 -3.53
N VAL A 20 7.81 5.42 -3.57
CA VAL A 20 6.81 5.08 -2.55
C VAL A 20 6.60 3.58 -2.44
N TYR A 21 6.36 2.89 -3.57
CA TYR A 21 6.22 1.42 -3.55
C TYR A 21 7.50 0.71 -3.08
N GLY A 22 8.67 1.19 -3.48
CA GLY A 22 9.96 0.67 -3.02
C GLY A 22 10.15 0.82 -1.51
N LEU A 23 9.86 2.01 -0.95
CA LEU A 23 9.94 2.29 0.48
C LEU A 23 8.98 1.42 1.29
N TYR A 24 7.78 1.18 0.75
CA TYR A 24 6.82 0.24 1.33
C TYR A 24 7.36 -1.20 1.34
N LEU A 25 7.91 -1.69 0.23
CA LEU A 25 8.48 -3.04 0.20
C LEU A 25 9.70 -3.17 1.14
N LEU A 26 10.57 -2.16 1.17
CA LEU A 26 11.68 -2.08 2.13
C LEU A 26 11.19 -2.00 3.58
N GLY A 27 9.97 -1.53 3.82
CA GLY A 27 9.35 -1.44 5.14
C GLY A 27 9.29 -2.77 5.87
N PHE A 28 9.20 -3.89 5.15
CA PHE A 28 9.22 -5.21 5.78
C PHE A 28 10.56 -5.55 6.46
N THR A 29 11.64 -4.84 6.15
CA THR A 29 12.96 -5.07 6.78
C THR A 29 13.17 -4.29 8.08
N ASN A 30 12.56 -3.11 8.21
CA ASN A 30 12.88 -2.15 9.27
C ASN A 30 11.67 -1.42 9.86
N GLY A 31 10.50 -1.48 9.21
CA GLY A 31 9.27 -0.79 9.60
C GLY A 31 9.26 0.72 9.30
N LEU A 32 10.37 1.42 9.52
CA LEU A 32 10.47 2.88 9.40
C LEU A 32 10.18 3.38 7.99
N THR A 33 10.64 2.68 6.95
CA THR A 33 10.47 3.12 5.56
C THR A 33 9.01 3.10 5.10
N PHE A 34 8.10 2.36 5.77
CA PHE A 34 6.66 2.50 5.51
C PHE A 34 6.18 3.93 5.79
N ILE A 35 6.62 4.52 6.90
CA ILE A 35 6.22 5.86 7.30
C ILE A 35 6.81 6.90 6.34
N VAL A 36 8.07 6.74 5.95
CA VAL A 36 8.70 7.61 4.96
C VAL A 36 7.94 7.56 3.62
N GLY A 37 7.62 6.36 3.13
CA GLY A 37 6.83 6.20 1.90
C GLY A 37 5.45 6.85 2.00
N LEU A 38 4.79 6.76 3.16
CA LEU A 38 3.47 7.35 3.39
C LEU A 38 3.54 8.88 3.35
N ILE A 39 4.55 9.47 4.01
CA ILE A 39 4.76 10.91 4.01
C ILE A 39 4.99 11.42 2.57
N VAL A 40 5.87 10.76 1.82
CA VAL A 40 6.12 11.10 0.42
C VAL A 40 4.82 11.03 -0.38
N ALA A 41 4.03 9.96 -0.21
CA ALA A 41 2.77 9.81 -0.93
C ALA A 41 1.77 10.96 -0.63
N TYR A 42 1.62 11.36 0.63
CA TYR A 42 0.73 12.48 0.98
C TYR A 42 1.22 13.81 0.44
N VAL A 43 2.50 14.12 0.60
CA VAL A 43 3.08 15.40 0.16
C VAL A 43 3.05 15.52 -1.36
N SER A 44 3.30 14.42 -2.08
CA SER A 44 3.34 14.45 -3.55
C SER A 44 1.96 14.37 -4.20
N ARG A 45 0.92 13.89 -3.51
CA ARG A 45 -0.40 13.64 -4.09
C ARG A 45 -1.06 14.88 -4.68
N ASP A 46 -1.09 15.98 -3.93
CA ASP A 46 -1.89 17.15 -4.31
C ASP A 46 -1.26 17.94 -5.48
N ALA A 47 0.05 17.79 -5.70
CA ALA A 47 0.78 18.38 -6.81
C ALA A 47 0.95 17.42 -8.00
N ALA A 48 0.48 16.17 -7.89
CA ALA A 48 0.63 15.16 -8.91
C ALA A 48 -0.36 15.38 -10.07
N GLY A 49 0.03 14.93 -11.26
CA GLY A 49 -0.95 14.72 -12.31
C GLY A 49 -1.86 13.51 -12.01
N PRO A 50 -2.99 13.36 -12.73
CA PRO A 50 -4.00 12.32 -12.53
C PRO A 50 -3.46 10.88 -12.56
N ILE A 51 -2.39 10.59 -13.32
CA ILE A 51 -1.80 9.24 -13.32
C ILE A 51 -1.14 9.00 -11.97
N ASN A 52 -0.22 9.87 -11.56
CA ASN A 52 0.51 9.75 -10.31
C ASN A 52 -0.39 9.91 -9.08
N GLU A 53 -1.39 10.80 -9.13
CA GLU A 53 -2.37 10.99 -8.06
C GLU A 53 -3.12 9.68 -7.76
N SER A 54 -3.45 8.90 -8.80
CA SER A 54 -4.09 7.59 -8.65
C SER A 54 -3.19 6.60 -7.89
N HIS A 55 -1.88 6.60 -8.18
CA HIS A 55 -0.90 5.75 -7.50
C HIS A 55 -0.71 6.15 -6.04
N PHE A 56 -0.56 7.45 -5.75
CA PHE A 56 -0.44 7.94 -4.38
C PHE A 56 -1.71 7.65 -3.56
N THR A 57 -2.88 7.89 -4.14
CA THR A 57 -4.17 7.56 -3.50
C THR A 57 -4.26 6.07 -3.17
N PHE A 58 -3.90 5.21 -4.12
CA PHE A 58 -3.90 3.76 -3.93
C PHE A 58 -2.87 3.30 -2.88
N ALA A 59 -1.66 3.88 -2.89
CA ALA A 59 -0.61 3.59 -1.92
C ALA A 59 -1.02 3.99 -0.49
N ILE A 60 -1.53 5.20 -0.31
CA ILE A 60 -2.03 5.71 0.98
C ILE A 60 -3.13 4.79 1.52
N ARG A 61 -4.12 4.44 0.69
CA ARG A 61 -5.22 3.57 1.10
C ARG A 61 -4.76 2.17 1.45
N SER A 62 -3.85 1.61 0.66
CA SER A 62 -3.26 0.30 0.95
C SER A 62 -2.57 0.29 2.30
N PHE A 63 -1.84 1.36 2.65
CA PHE A 63 -1.18 1.47 3.96
C PHE A 63 -2.20 1.44 5.10
N TRP A 64 -3.23 2.27 5.05
CA TRP A 64 -4.22 2.32 6.13
C TRP A 64 -5.06 1.06 6.26
N LEU A 65 -5.40 0.42 5.13
CA LEU A 65 -6.09 -0.87 5.15
C LEU A 65 -5.21 -1.96 5.77
N SER A 66 -3.91 -1.95 5.47
CA SER A 66 -2.96 -2.87 6.09
C SER A 66 -2.80 -2.61 7.58
N ILE A 67 -2.71 -1.35 8.02
CA ILE A 67 -2.69 -1.01 9.45
C ILE A 67 -3.95 -1.52 10.14
N ALA A 68 -5.14 -1.28 9.57
CA ALA A 68 -6.39 -1.78 10.15
C ALA A 68 -6.42 -3.31 10.27
N GLY A 69 -6.03 -4.02 9.20
CA GLY A 69 -5.97 -5.48 9.20
C GLY A 69 -4.92 -6.05 10.15
N PHE A 70 -3.75 -5.41 10.24
CA PHE A 70 -2.67 -5.83 11.13
C PHE A 70 -3.03 -5.59 12.60
N LEU A 71 -3.67 -4.46 12.92
CA LEU A 71 -4.18 -4.18 14.26
C LEU A 71 -5.27 -5.17 14.68
N LEU A 72 -6.15 -5.58 13.75
CA LEU A 72 -7.14 -6.62 14.01
C LEU A 72 -6.46 -7.96 14.34
N GLY A 73 -5.53 -8.42 13.49
CA GLY A 73 -4.78 -9.65 13.74
C GLY A 73 -3.98 -9.60 15.04
N LEU A 74 -3.34 -8.46 15.34
CA LEU A 74 -2.59 -8.22 16.57
C LEU A 74 -3.51 -8.26 17.80
N ALA A 75 -4.68 -7.63 17.76
CA ALA A 75 -5.64 -7.66 18.86
C ALA A 75 -6.08 -9.10 19.18
N MET A 76 -6.38 -9.89 18.14
CA MET A 76 -6.72 -11.30 18.30
C MET A 76 -5.55 -12.10 18.89
N PHE A 77 -4.33 -11.84 18.41
CA PHE A 77 -3.13 -12.48 18.92
C PHE A 77 -2.91 -12.16 20.41
N LEU A 78 -2.98 -10.89 20.80
CA LEU A 78 -2.80 -10.46 22.18
C LEU A 78 -3.85 -11.04 23.13
N ILE A 79 -5.11 -11.13 22.72
CA ILE A 79 -6.17 -11.79 23.49
C ILE A 79 -5.95 -13.31 23.57
N GLY A 80 -5.40 -13.91 22.51
CA GLY A 80 -5.08 -15.34 22.46
C GLY A 80 -4.00 -15.77 23.48
N ILE A 81 -3.06 -14.88 23.81
CA ILE A 81 -1.95 -15.17 24.74
C ILE A 81 -2.46 -15.65 26.12
N PRO A 82 -3.25 -14.88 26.90
CA PRO A 82 -3.72 -15.33 28.20
C PRO A 82 -4.65 -16.55 28.11
N LEU A 83 -5.50 -16.62 27.09
CA LEU A 83 -6.40 -17.76 26.87
C LEU A 83 -5.64 -19.05 26.53
N SER A 84 -4.42 -18.95 26.00
CA SER A 84 -3.59 -20.11 25.67
C SER A 84 -3.12 -20.87 26.92
N LEU A 85 -3.09 -20.23 28.09
CA LEU A 85 -2.74 -20.87 29.37
C LEU A 85 -3.71 -22.00 29.74
N VAL A 86 -4.96 -21.90 29.31
CA VAL A 86 -6.00 -22.95 29.46
C VAL A 86 -6.30 -23.64 28.12
N LEU A 87 -5.36 -23.58 27.17
CA LEU A 87 -5.37 -24.23 25.84
C LEU A 87 -6.46 -23.78 24.85
N ILE A 88 -7.41 -22.93 25.24
CA ILE A 88 -8.47 -22.43 24.35
C ILE A 88 -8.03 -21.23 23.49
N GLY A 89 -6.92 -20.57 23.82
CA GLY A 89 -6.40 -19.42 23.07
C GLY A 89 -5.61 -19.76 21.81
N ILE A 90 -5.21 -21.03 21.64
CA ILE A 90 -4.39 -21.49 20.51
C ILE A 90 -5.05 -21.19 19.14
N PRO A 91 -6.34 -21.46 18.91
CA PRO A 91 -7.00 -21.07 17.66
C PRO A 91 -6.97 -19.57 17.40
N MET A 92 -7.06 -18.74 18.45
CA MET A 92 -7.05 -17.28 18.35
C MET A 92 -5.66 -16.75 17.93
N LEU A 93 -4.60 -17.34 18.50
CA LEU A 93 -3.21 -17.03 18.12
C LEU A 93 -2.94 -17.38 16.64
N MET A 94 -3.38 -18.58 16.22
CA MET A 94 -3.23 -19.03 14.85
C MET A 94 -3.99 -18.12 13.88
N LEU A 95 -5.24 -17.78 14.21
CA LEU A 95 -6.06 -16.90 13.38
C LEU A 95 -5.48 -15.48 13.29
N GLY A 96 -5.04 -14.90 14.41
CA GLY A 96 -4.37 -13.59 14.42
C GLY A 96 -3.11 -13.58 13.56
N GLY A 97 -2.28 -14.62 13.68
CA GLY A 97 -1.07 -14.80 12.86
C GLY A 97 -1.38 -14.94 11.36
N VAL A 98 -2.38 -15.74 11.01
CA VAL A 98 -2.84 -15.91 9.61
C VAL A 98 -3.36 -14.60 9.03
N ILE A 99 -4.11 -13.83 9.80
CA ILE A 99 -4.60 -12.50 9.37
C ILE A 99 -3.42 -11.56 9.10
N MET A 100 -2.47 -11.45 10.02
CA MET A 100 -1.29 -10.59 9.84
C MET A 100 -0.45 -11.02 8.63
N GLY A 101 -0.23 -12.33 8.45
CA GLY A 101 0.48 -12.88 7.29
C GLY A 101 -0.27 -12.61 5.98
N GLY A 102 -1.58 -12.84 5.95
CA GLY A 102 -2.43 -12.59 4.79
C GLY A 102 -2.45 -11.12 4.38
N ILE A 103 -2.57 -10.20 5.35
CA ILE A 103 -2.49 -8.75 5.11
C ILE A 103 -1.12 -8.35 4.57
N SER A 104 -0.04 -8.96 5.06
CA SER A 104 1.32 -8.70 4.58
C SER A 104 1.47 -9.12 3.10
N LEU A 105 1.03 -10.33 2.75
CA LEU A 105 1.06 -10.82 1.37
C LEU A 105 0.17 -9.97 0.44
N TRP A 106 -1.02 -9.61 0.90
CA TRP A 106 -1.92 -8.74 0.17
C TRP A 106 -1.31 -7.36 -0.08
N PHE A 107 -0.64 -6.77 0.92
CA PHE A 107 0.02 -5.47 0.77
C PHE A 107 1.20 -5.52 -0.22
N ILE A 108 1.96 -6.61 -0.22
CA ILE A 108 3.02 -6.83 -1.22
C ILE A 108 2.41 -6.94 -2.62
N ALA A 109 1.36 -7.75 -2.79
CA ALA A 109 0.66 -7.91 -4.06
C ALA A 109 0.13 -6.56 -4.60
N ARG A 110 -0.41 -5.72 -3.69
CA ARG A 110 -0.83 -4.34 -4.00
C ARG A 110 0.32 -3.48 -4.50
N CYS A 111 1.47 -3.52 -3.84
CA CYS A 111 2.65 -2.76 -4.29
C CYS A 111 3.13 -3.24 -5.68
N ILE A 112 3.15 -4.55 -5.92
CA ILE A 112 3.52 -5.13 -7.22
C ILE A 112 2.53 -4.68 -8.31
N ALA A 113 1.22 -4.74 -8.04
CA ALA A 113 0.21 -4.25 -8.98
C ALA A 113 0.38 -2.75 -9.28
N GLY A 114 0.66 -1.95 -8.24
CA GLY A 114 0.97 -0.53 -8.40
C GLY A 114 2.16 -0.28 -9.33
N ILE A 115 3.27 -1.00 -9.11
CA ILE A 115 4.47 -0.93 -9.96
C ILE A 115 4.16 -1.40 -11.39
N TYR A 116 3.35 -2.45 -11.55
CA TYR A 116 2.97 -2.97 -12.86
C TYR A 116 2.25 -1.91 -13.71
N TYR A 117 1.20 -1.28 -13.20
CA TYR A 117 0.49 -0.21 -13.91
C TYR A 117 1.37 1.02 -14.14
N LEU A 118 2.17 1.40 -13.12
CA LEU A 118 3.08 2.53 -13.21
C LEU A 118 4.13 2.33 -14.32
N SER A 119 4.68 1.12 -14.45
CA SER A 119 5.68 0.79 -15.49
C SER A 119 5.12 0.92 -16.90
N ARG A 120 3.80 0.73 -17.07
CA ARG A 120 3.08 0.94 -18.34
C ARG A 120 2.68 2.40 -18.56
N GLY A 121 2.95 3.29 -17.60
CA GLY A 121 2.53 4.69 -17.64
C GLY A 121 1.01 4.86 -17.58
N GLU A 122 0.31 3.88 -17.00
CA GLU A 122 -1.15 3.91 -16.88
C GLU A 122 -1.54 4.35 -15.47
N ALA A 123 -2.64 5.10 -15.37
CA ALA A 123 -3.26 5.35 -14.06
C ALA A 123 -3.71 4.02 -13.43
N TYR A 124 -3.58 3.91 -12.12
CA TYR A 124 -4.13 2.75 -11.43
C TYR A 124 -5.67 2.76 -11.57
N PRO A 125 -6.30 1.67 -12.06
CA PRO A 125 -7.67 1.73 -12.58
C PRO A 125 -8.73 1.93 -11.49
N ARG A 126 -8.47 1.52 -10.24
CA ARG A 126 -9.45 1.62 -9.15
C ARG A 126 -8.78 2.01 -7.82
N PRO A 127 -8.25 3.23 -7.69
CA PRO A 127 -7.39 3.60 -6.56
C PRO A 127 -8.10 3.57 -5.21
N GLN A 128 -9.44 3.63 -5.21
CA GLN A 128 -10.26 3.52 -4.01
C GLN A 128 -10.63 2.07 -3.63
N SER A 129 -10.31 1.09 -4.47
CA SER A 129 -10.73 -0.30 -4.28
C SER A 129 -9.98 -1.00 -3.15
N TRP A 130 -10.66 -2.00 -2.58
CA TRP A 130 -10.15 -2.92 -1.57
C TRP A 130 -9.65 -4.23 -2.21
N LEU A 131 -9.88 -4.39 -3.51
CA LEU A 131 -9.38 -5.51 -4.30
C LEU A 131 -8.00 -5.18 -4.90
N ILE A 132 -7.40 -6.17 -5.56
CA ILE A 132 -6.18 -6.03 -6.36
C ILE A 132 -6.51 -5.41 -7.72
#